data_AF-A0A6P6GJW7-F1
#
_entry.id   AF-A0A6P6GJW7-F1
#
_cell.length_a   1.000
_cell.length_b   1.000
_cell.length_c   1.000
_cell.angle_alpha   90.00
_cell.angle_beta   90.00
_cell.angle_gamma   90.00
#
_symmetry.space_group_name_H-M   'P 1'
#
loop_
_entity.id
_entity.type
_entity.pdbx_description
1 polymer ?
#
loop_
_entity_poly.entity_id
_entity_poly.type
_entity_poly.pdbx_seq_one_letter_code
_entity_poly.pdbx_strand_id
1 'polypeptide(L)'
;MADPVLLDDEKLVKLAKVVYNQEAEAAKHCKCNSEIERSNCIRETKVCYNTVLGLLDSVKQLKKEYEDGDKNLSSIANDIFSYVVYAVNNALQFVSNYSLRNHYLDKISENAKALIRALKEIDPNNVTNVQRLAKDAIIFRNAMLEYVRKKNRPISRYFAKWLKETGLSFGKLTQSKMIHLNK
;
A
#
# COMPACT_ATOMS: atom_id res chain seq x y z
N MET A 1 -6.38 -15.74 -4.73
CA MET A 1 -6.88 -14.36 -4.94
C MET A 1 -6.39 -13.92 -6.31
N ALA A 2 -7.18 -13.15 -7.05
CA ALA A 2 -6.72 -12.54 -8.29
C ALA A 2 -5.57 -11.55 -8.00
N ASP A 3 -4.68 -11.35 -8.97
CA ASP A 3 -3.64 -10.32 -8.87
C ASP A 3 -4.28 -8.92 -8.80
N PRO A 4 -3.66 -7.96 -8.09
CA PRO A 4 -4.17 -6.60 -8.05
C PRO A 4 -4.18 -6.03 -9.47
N VAL A 5 -5.22 -5.28 -9.81
CA VAL A 5 -5.18 -4.44 -11.01
C VAL A 5 -4.15 -3.35 -10.74
N LEU A 6 -3.02 -3.40 -11.43
CA LEU A 6 -1.89 -2.50 -11.14
C LEU A 6 -2.23 -1.06 -11.54
N LEU A 7 -2.52 -0.23 -10.55
CA LEU A 7 -2.67 1.21 -10.72
C LEU A 7 -1.31 1.90 -10.64
N ASP A 8 -1.12 2.94 -11.46
CA ASP A 8 -0.01 3.89 -11.33
C ASP A 8 -0.12 4.70 -10.02
N ASP A 9 0.93 5.46 -9.70
CA ASP A 9 1.03 6.24 -8.46
C ASP A 9 -0.10 7.26 -8.31
N GLU A 10 -0.47 7.97 -9.38
CA GLU A 10 -1.55 8.96 -9.34
C GLU A 10 -2.92 8.33 -9.07
N LYS A 11 -3.22 7.22 -9.74
CA LYS A 11 -4.46 6.47 -9.53
C LYS A 11 -4.48 5.79 -8.16
N LEU A 12 -3.34 5.35 -7.64
CA LEU A 12 -3.21 4.83 -6.28
C LEU A 12 -3.51 5.89 -5.23
N VAL A 13 -3.02 7.12 -5.39
CA VAL A 13 -3.36 8.24 -4.51
C VAL A 13 -4.86 8.50 -4.51
N LYS A 14 -5.50 8.51 -5.68
CA LYS A 14 -6.95 8.64 -5.80
C LYS A 14 -7.69 7.49 -5.11
N LEU A 15 -7.25 6.24 -5.30
CA LEU A 15 -7.83 5.07 -4.64
C LEU A 15 -7.69 5.15 -3.11
N ALA A 16 -6.52 5.54 -2.61
CA ALA A 16 -6.29 5.72 -1.18
C ALA A 16 -7.24 6.75 -0.57
N LYS A 17 -7.48 7.86 -1.27
CA LYS A 17 -8.46 8.88 -0.86
C LYS A 17 -9.89 8.33 -0.83
N VAL A 18 -10.26 7.52 -1.83
CA VAL A 18 -11.58 6.86 -1.88
C VAL A 18 -11.77 5.92 -0.70
N VAL A 19 -10.81 5.03 -0.45
CA VAL A 19 -10.84 4.08 0.68
C VAL A 19 -10.95 4.84 2.01
N TYR A 20 -10.14 5.88 2.20
CA TYR A 20 -10.18 6.74 3.38
C TYR A 20 -11.57 7.34 3.61
N ASN A 21 -12.15 7.96 2.57
CA ASN A 21 -13.46 8.59 2.69
C ASN A 21 -14.55 7.58 3.04
N GLN A 22 -14.52 6.39 2.45
CA GLN A 22 -15.53 5.35 2.70
C GLN A 22 -15.44 4.79 4.12
N GLU A 23 -14.24 4.54 4.61
CA GLU A 23 -14.04 4.03 5.97
C GLU A 23 -14.36 5.10 7.02
N ALA A 24 -14.01 6.36 6.77
CA ALA A 24 -14.41 7.49 7.60
C ALA A 24 -15.95 7.63 7.64
N GLU A 25 -16.63 7.47 6.51
CA GLU A 25 -18.09 7.53 6.44
C GLU A 25 -18.75 6.33 7.15
N ALA A 26 -18.20 5.12 6.97
CA ALA A 26 -18.64 3.95 7.70
C ALA A 26 -18.46 4.12 9.22
N ALA A 27 -17.41 4.79 9.68
CA ALA A 27 -17.19 5.10 11.10
C ALA A 27 -18.26 6.06 11.67
N LYS A 28 -18.72 7.03 10.88
CA LYS A 28 -19.80 7.96 11.28
C LYS A 28 -21.14 7.24 11.42
N HIS A 29 -21.48 6.38 10.46
CA HIS A 29 -22.75 5.64 10.45
C HIS A 29 -22.75 4.42 11.38
N CYS A 30 -21.58 3.98 11.84
CA CYS A 30 -21.51 2.93 12.82
C CYS A 30 -22.15 3.39 14.13
N LYS A 31 -23.11 2.59 14.64
CA LYS A 31 -23.58 2.65 16.02
C LYS A 31 -22.48 2.15 16.97
N CYS A 32 -21.35 2.86 17.04
CA CYS A 32 -20.32 2.59 18.06
C CYS A 32 -20.89 2.99 19.42
N ASN A 33 -20.59 2.21 20.46
CA ASN A 33 -21.05 2.49 21.82
C ASN A 33 -20.27 3.64 22.47
N SER A 34 -19.19 4.14 21.85
CA SER A 34 -18.35 5.22 22.35
C SER A 34 -17.81 6.12 21.23
N GLU A 35 -17.84 7.43 21.46
CA GLU A 35 -17.23 8.44 20.57
C GLU A 35 -15.71 8.26 20.41
N ILE A 36 -15.06 7.70 21.43
CA ILE A 36 -13.61 7.43 21.43
C ILE A 36 -13.26 6.40 20.36
N GLU A 37 -14.04 5.32 20.26
CA GLU A 37 -13.81 4.28 19.24
C GLU A 37 -14.00 4.82 17.82
N ARG A 38 -14.99 5.70 17.63
CA ARG A 38 -15.24 6.38 16.35
C ARG A 38 -14.08 7.29 15.97
N SER A 39 -13.61 8.11 16.91
CA SER A 39 -12.46 9.01 16.71
C SER A 39 -11.20 8.22 16.34
N ASN A 40 -10.94 7.11 17.05
CA ASN A 40 -9.82 6.23 16.76
C ASN A 40 -9.92 5.62 15.35
N CYS A 41 -11.08 5.13 14.94
CA CYS A 41 -11.28 4.58 13.59
C CYS A 41 -10.94 5.61 12.49
N ILE A 42 -11.45 6.85 12.62
CA ILE A 42 -11.18 7.93 11.67
C ILE A 42 -9.68 8.27 11.64
N ARG A 43 -9.06 8.37 12.83
CA ARG A 43 -7.63 8.67 12.96
C ARG A 43 -6.78 7.59 12.30
N GLU A 44 -7.02 6.32 12.60
CA GLU A 44 -6.27 5.19 12.04
C GLU A 44 -6.41 5.10 10.52
N THR A 45 -7.62 5.36 10.00
CA THR A 45 -7.89 5.44 8.56
C THR A 45 -7.10 6.58 7.90
N LYS A 46 -7.02 7.74 8.56
CA LYS A 46 -6.22 8.88 8.09
C LYS A 46 -4.72 8.57 8.09
N VAL A 47 -4.22 7.87 9.10
CA VAL A 47 -2.83 7.39 9.15
C VAL A 47 -2.56 6.49 7.93
N CYS A 48 -3.45 5.53 7.67
CA CYS A 48 -3.41 4.64 6.50
C CYS A 48 -3.22 5.43 5.19
N TYR A 49 -4.05 6.45 4.98
CA TYR A 49 -3.98 7.33 3.81
C TYR A 49 -2.64 8.07 3.71
N ASN A 50 -2.21 8.71 4.79
CA ASN A 50 -0.96 9.46 4.83
C ASN A 50 0.27 8.57 4.60
N THR A 51 0.28 7.35 5.15
CA THR A 51 1.36 6.38 4.92
C THR A 51 1.45 5.99 3.44
N VAL A 52 0.31 5.80 2.75
CA VAL A 52 0.31 5.57 1.30
C VAL A 52 0.91 6.75 0.54
N LEU A 53 0.50 7.98 0.86
CA LEU A 53 1.06 9.17 0.21
C LEU A 53 2.57 9.25 0.40
N GLY A 54 3.05 9.09 1.63
CA GLY A 54 4.47 9.17 1.95
C GLY A 54 5.29 8.07 1.27
N LEU A 55 4.77 6.85 1.18
CA LEU A 55 5.40 5.74 0.47
C LEU A 55 5.56 6.06 -1.03
N LEU A 56 4.47 6.46 -1.68
CA LEU A 56 4.46 6.73 -3.12
C LEU A 56 5.34 7.94 -3.48
N ASP A 57 5.30 9.01 -2.69
CA ASP A 57 6.17 10.17 -2.89
C ASP A 57 7.64 9.81 -2.72
N SER A 58 7.98 9.05 -1.67
CA SER A 58 9.36 8.62 -1.41
C SER A 58 9.94 7.81 -2.58
N VAL A 59 9.20 6.83 -3.12
CA VAL A 59 9.70 6.03 -4.23
C VAL A 59 9.66 6.76 -5.57
N LYS A 60 8.75 7.72 -5.74
CA LYS A 60 8.74 8.60 -6.93
C LYS A 60 9.96 9.52 -6.94
N GLN A 61 10.31 10.10 -5.80
CA GLN A 61 11.53 10.88 -5.64
C GLN A 61 12.77 10.04 -5.87
N LEU A 62 12.83 8.83 -5.30
CA LEU A 62 13.94 7.89 -5.53
C LEU A 62 14.11 7.57 -7.01
N LYS A 63 13.02 7.23 -7.71
CA LYS A 63 13.07 6.92 -9.14
C LYS A 63 13.65 8.10 -9.94
N LYS A 64 13.22 9.33 -9.62
CA LYS A 64 13.73 10.54 -10.26
C LYS A 64 15.20 10.81 -9.93
N GLU A 65 15.62 10.56 -8.70
CA GLU A 65 17.02 10.73 -8.24
C GLU A 65 18.00 9.85 -9.04
N TYR A 66 17.58 8.66 -9.45
CA TYR A 66 18.41 7.69 -10.18
C TYR A 66 18.04 7.55 -11.67
N GLU A 67 17.18 8.41 -12.21
CA GLU A 67 16.68 8.31 -13.59
C GLU A 67 17.80 8.46 -14.62
N ASP A 68 18.65 9.48 -14.44
CA ASP A 68 19.79 9.79 -15.32
C ASP A 68 21.12 9.21 -14.82
N GLY A 69 21.07 8.32 -13.82
CA GLY A 69 22.24 7.77 -13.13
C GLY A 69 22.82 6.48 -13.75
N ASP A 70 23.65 5.78 -12.97
CA ASP A 70 24.16 4.46 -13.35
C ASP A 70 23.01 3.48 -13.65
N LYS A 71 23.15 2.71 -14.74
CA LYS A 71 22.10 1.81 -15.23
C LYS A 71 21.68 0.76 -14.20
N ASN A 72 22.62 0.23 -13.41
CA ASN A 72 22.29 -0.77 -12.40
C ASN A 72 21.55 -0.12 -11.22
N LEU A 73 21.99 1.06 -10.77
CA LEU A 73 21.32 1.79 -9.69
C LEU A 73 19.92 2.24 -10.10
N SER A 74 19.77 2.73 -11.32
CA SER A 74 18.48 3.09 -11.92
C SER A 74 17.54 1.87 -11.99
N SER A 75 18.07 0.70 -12.37
CA SER A 75 17.30 -0.55 -12.37
C SER A 75 16.82 -0.92 -10.96
N ILE A 76 17.69 -0.83 -9.95
CA ILE A 76 17.33 -1.14 -8.55
C ILE A 76 16.30 -0.14 -8.02
N ALA A 77 16.44 1.16 -8.33
CA ALA A 77 15.44 2.17 -7.97
C ALA A 77 14.07 1.85 -8.58
N ASN A 78 14.03 1.40 -9.84
CA ASN A 78 12.80 0.95 -10.50
C ASN A 78 12.20 -0.32 -9.88
N ASP A 79 13.04 -1.26 -9.42
CA ASP A 79 12.57 -2.45 -8.71
C ASP A 79 11.96 -2.10 -7.35
N ILE A 80 12.57 -1.18 -6.60
CA ILE A 80 12.04 -0.65 -5.33
C ILE A 80 10.70 0.06 -5.57
N PHE A 81 10.64 0.92 -6.61
CA PHE A 81 9.40 1.59 -7.01
C PHE A 81 8.29 0.57 -7.33
N SER A 82 8.60 -0.42 -8.17
CA SER A 82 7.65 -1.46 -8.57
C SER A 82 7.17 -2.29 -7.39
N TYR A 83 8.07 -2.64 -6.46
CA TYR A 83 7.71 -3.31 -5.20
C TYR A 83 6.69 -2.50 -4.40
N VAL A 84 6.97 -1.22 -4.13
CA VAL A 84 6.09 -0.37 -3.30
C VAL A 84 4.74 -0.15 -3.97
N VAL A 85 4.72 0.19 -5.27
CA VAL A 85 3.47 0.38 -6.04
C VAL A 85 2.62 -0.89 -6.01
N TYR A 86 3.24 -2.05 -6.22
CA TYR A 86 2.53 -3.33 -6.17
C TYR A 86 1.98 -3.63 -4.76
N ALA A 87 2.80 -3.44 -3.73
CA ALA A 87 2.42 -3.73 -2.34
C ALA A 87 1.30 -2.80 -1.86
N VAL A 88 1.31 -1.52 -2.24
CA VAL A 88 0.25 -0.55 -1.96
C VAL A 88 -1.03 -0.89 -2.72
N ASN A 89 -0.95 -1.26 -4.00
CA ASN A 89 -2.11 -1.76 -4.76
C ASN A 89 -2.77 -2.93 -4.04
N ASN A 90 -1.96 -3.90 -3.59
CA ASN A 90 -2.45 -5.06 -2.87
C ASN A 90 -3.14 -4.66 -1.55
N ALA A 91 -2.51 -3.76 -0.78
CA ALA A 91 -3.04 -3.25 0.48
C ALA A 91 -4.43 -2.60 0.28
N LEU A 92 -4.58 -1.72 -0.70
CA LEU A 92 -5.83 -0.97 -0.91
C LEU A 92 -6.93 -1.79 -1.55
N GLN A 93 -6.61 -2.75 -2.41
CA GLN A 93 -7.60 -3.54 -3.13
C GLN A 93 -8.10 -4.76 -2.35
N PHE A 94 -7.26 -5.33 -1.48
CA PHE A 94 -7.57 -6.61 -0.84
C PHE A 94 -7.62 -6.57 0.69
N VAL A 95 -7.01 -5.58 1.34
CA VAL A 95 -7.00 -5.49 2.81
C VAL A 95 -8.10 -4.54 3.28
N SER A 96 -9.29 -5.10 3.45
CA SER A 96 -10.50 -4.39 3.91
C SER A 96 -10.53 -4.02 5.40
N ASN A 97 -9.62 -4.54 6.22
CA ASN A 97 -9.53 -4.19 7.63
C ASN A 97 -8.48 -3.10 7.80
N TYR A 98 -8.90 -1.88 8.19
CA TYR A 98 -8.00 -0.72 8.30
C TYR A 98 -6.83 -0.95 9.28
N SER A 99 -7.04 -1.64 10.41
CA SER A 99 -5.97 -1.95 11.36
C SER A 99 -4.95 -2.92 10.78
N LEU A 100 -5.41 -3.95 10.06
CA LEU A 100 -4.52 -4.88 9.36
C LEU A 100 -3.78 -4.17 8.22
N ARG A 101 -4.48 -3.27 7.50
CA ARG A 101 -3.88 -2.50 6.41
C ARG A 101 -2.82 -1.52 6.92
N ASN A 102 -3.04 -0.86 8.06
CA ASN A 102 -2.02 -0.06 8.73
C ASN A 102 -0.77 -0.90 9.02
N HIS A 103 -0.93 -2.04 9.70
CA HIS A 103 0.20 -2.89 10.02
C HIS A 103 0.95 -3.37 8.76
N TYR A 104 0.22 -3.66 7.69
CA TYR A 104 0.80 -4.07 6.41
C TYR A 104 1.57 -2.92 5.75
N LEU A 105 1.02 -1.70 5.73
CA LEU A 105 1.67 -0.50 5.19
C LEU A 105 2.91 -0.09 6.01
N ASP A 106 2.90 -0.28 7.33
CA ASP A 106 4.05 -0.03 8.19
C ASP A 106 5.21 -0.96 7.81
N LYS A 107 4.92 -2.26 7.59
CA LYS A 107 5.93 -3.22 7.14
C LYS A 107 6.47 -2.90 5.74
N ILE A 108 5.61 -2.45 4.83
CA ILE A 108 6.05 -1.97 3.51
C ILE A 108 6.99 -0.77 3.68
N SER A 109 6.66 0.16 4.58
CA SER A 109 7.47 1.35 4.88
C SER A 109 8.83 1.02 5.47
N GLU A 110 8.91 0.08 6.42
CA GLU A 110 10.17 -0.42 6.98
C GLU A 110 11.06 -1.02 5.88
N ASN A 111 10.51 -1.91 5.06
CA ASN A 111 11.24 -2.55 3.96
C ASN A 111 11.71 -1.52 2.91
N ALA A 112 10.84 -0.59 2.52
CA ALA A 112 11.17 0.45 1.54
C ALA A 112 12.30 1.35 2.06
N LYS A 113 12.24 1.78 3.32
CA LYS A 113 13.32 2.57 3.95
C LYS A 113 14.65 1.81 3.98
N ALA A 114 14.62 0.51 4.31
CA ALA A 114 15.82 -0.32 4.32
C ALA A 114 16.44 -0.45 2.91
N LEU A 115 15.62 -0.71 1.89
CA LEU A 115 16.06 -0.80 0.50
C LEU A 115 16.60 0.53 -0.04
N ILE A 116 15.91 1.64 0.23
CA ILE A 116 16.35 2.98 -0.17
C ILE A 116 17.69 3.32 0.46
N ARG A 117 17.84 3.05 1.77
CA ARG A 117 19.10 3.29 2.47
C ARG A 117 20.22 2.45 1.87
N ALA A 118 19.98 1.16 1.65
CA ALA A 118 20.96 0.28 1.04
C ALA A 118 21.37 0.75 -0.36
N LEU A 119 20.44 1.27 -1.17
CA LEU A 119 20.74 1.83 -2.49
C LEU A 119 21.60 3.09 -2.40
N LYS A 120 21.37 3.97 -1.42
CA LYS A 120 22.16 5.21 -1.24
C LYS A 120 23.58 4.93 -0.73
N GLU A 121 23.76 3.85 0.02
CA GLU A 121 25.06 3.47 0.63
C GLU A 121 25.88 2.51 -0.24
N ILE A 122 25.35 2.04 -1.38
CA ILE A 122 26.01 1.01 -2.18
C ILE A 122 27.16 1.57 -3.02
N ASP A 123 28.30 0.88 -3.01
CA ASP A 123 29.37 1.12 -3.98
C ASP A 123 28.94 0.53 -5.34
N PRO A 124 28.77 1.36 -6.39
CA PRO A 124 28.33 0.89 -7.70
C PRO A 124 29.31 -0.08 -8.36
N ASN A 125 30.60 -0.03 -7.98
CA ASN A 125 31.63 -0.91 -8.52
C ASN A 125 31.63 -2.29 -7.85
N ASN A 126 30.90 -2.45 -6.73
CA ASN A 126 30.78 -3.73 -6.04
C ASN A 126 29.59 -4.54 -6.59
N VAL A 127 29.83 -5.20 -7.71
CA VAL A 127 28.82 -6.00 -8.45
C VAL A 127 28.08 -7.00 -7.54
N THR A 128 28.76 -7.64 -6.60
CA THR A 128 28.16 -8.61 -5.67
C THR A 128 27.11 -7.95 -4.78
N ASN A 129 27.41 -6.77 -4.23
CA ASN A 129 26.46 -6.05 -3.38
C ASN A 129 25.27 -5.53 -4.21
N VAL A 130 25.52 -5.03 -5.41
CA VAL A 130 24.48 -4.53 -6.35
C VAL A 130 23.50 -5.65 -6.68
N GLN A 131 24.00 -6.84 -7.03
CA GLN A 131 23.16 -8.01 -7.31
C GLN A 131 22.37 -8.50 -6.09
N ARG A 132 22.97 -8.44 -4.89
CA ARG A 132 22.29 -8.81 -3.64
C ARG A 132 21.11 -7.87 -3.36
N LEU A 133 21.31 -6.56 -3.48
CA LEU A 133 20.25 -5.58 -3.24
C LEU A 133 19.07 -5.75 -4.22
N ALA A 134 19.35 -6.02 -5.49
CA ALA A 134 18.30 -6.33 -6.48
C ALA A 134 17.48 -7.57 -6.07
N LYS A 135 18.13 -8.63 -5.56
CA LYS A 135 17.45 -9.83 -5.07
C LYS A 135 16.60 -9.56 -3.83
N ASP A 136 17.10 -8.75 -2.89
CA ASP A 136 16.39 -8.43 -1.65
C ASP A 136 15.06 -7.71 -1.93
N ALA A 137 15.02 -6.79 -2.90
CA ALA A 137 13.78 -6.13 -3.32
C ALA A 137 12.72 -7.13 -3.81
N ILE A 138 13.13 -8.12 -4.60
CA ILE A 138 12.25 -9.19 -5.10
C ILE A 138 11.79 -10.12 -3.96
N ILE A 139 12.69 -10.48 -3.05
CA ILE A 139 12.39 -11.34 -1.89
C ILE A 139 11.36 -10.64 -1.00
N PHE A 140 11.55 -9.36 -0.67
CA PHE A 140 10.59 -8.61 0.13
C PHE A 140 9.23 -8.50 -0.54
N ARG A 141 9.18 -8.28 -1.85
CA ARG A 141 7.92 -8.30 -2.62
C ARG A 141 7.17 -9.62 -2.43
N ASN A 142 7.86 -10.74 -2.62
CA ASN A 142 7.25 -12.06 -2.53
C ASN A 142 6.86 -12.42 -1.09
N ALA A 143 7.69 -12.07 -0.11
CA ALA A 143 7.40 -12.30 1.31
C ALA A 143 6.17 -11.52 1.78
N MET A 144 6.00 -10.28 1.34
CA MET A 144 4.83 -9.46 1.69
C MET A 144 3.55 -9.99 1.05
N LEU A 145 3.62 -10.46 -0.20
CA LEU A 145 2.52 -11.18 -0.84
C LEU A 145 2.06 -12.39 -0.03
N GLU A 146 3.01 -13.23 0.40
CA GLU A 146 2.72 -14.40 1.22
C GLU A 146 2.17 -14.03 2.60
N TYR A 147 2.68 -12.95 3.21
CA TYR A 147 2.18 -12.45 4.48
C TYR A 147 0.70 -12.05 4.37
N VAL A 148 0.29 -11.29 3.34
CA VAL A 148 -1.13 -10.93 3.15
C VAL A 148 -1.99 -12.15 2.94
N ARG A 149 -1.54 -13.08 2.07
CA ARG A 149 -2.28 -14.32 1.80
C ARG A 149 -2.57 -15.10 3.08
N LYS A 150 -1.57 -15.22 3.97
CA LYS A 150 -1.69 -15.95 5.24
C LYS A 150 -2.44 -15.18 6.33
N LYS A 151 -2.38 -13.85 6.32
CA LYS A 151 -2.91 -12.98 7.38
C LYS A 151 -4.22 -12.29 7.03
N ASN A 152 -4.86 -12.63 5.91
CA ASN A 152 -6.14 -12.02 5.54
C ASN A 152 -7.21 -12.34 6.60
N ARG A 153 -7.30 -11.46 7.60
CA ARG A 153 -8.24 -11.60 8.72
C ARG A 153 -9.62 -11.10 8.29
N PRO A 154 -10.70 -11.59 8.90
CA PRO A 154 -12.03 -11.08 8.63
C PRO A 154 -12.10 -9.56 8.82
N ILE A 155 -12.85 -8.94 7.92
CA ILE A 155 -13.17 -7.50 7.90
C ILE A 155 -13.63 -7.05 9.30
N SER A 156 -13.34 -5.80 9.70
CA SER A 156 -13.91 -5.27 10.95
C SER A 156 -15.43 -5.49 10.94
N ARG A 157 -16.02 -5.94 12.05
CA ARG A 157 -17.46 -6.27 12.10
C ARG A 157 -18.33 -5.10 11.61
N TYR A 158 -17.87 -3.87 11.83
CA TYR A 158 -18.54 -2.64 11.44
C TYR A 158 -18.48 -2.37 9.94
N PHE A 159 -17.30 -2.51 9.33
CA PHE A 159 -17.17 -2.34 7.89
C PHE A 159 -17.83 -3.50 7.13
N ALA A 160 -17.76 -4.72 7.66
CA ALA A 160 -18.51 -5.86 7.15
C ALA A 160 -20.03 -5.62 7.22
N LYS A 161 -20.51 -5.05 8.34
CA LYS A 161 -21.92 -4.70 8.53
C LYS A 161 -22.37 -3.61 7.56
N TRP A 162 -21.59 -2.53 7.40
CA TRP A 162 -21.89 -1.45 6.46
C TRP A 162 -21.89 -1.94 5.00
N LEU A 163 -20.92 -2.78 4.62
CA LEU A 163 -20.88 -3.44 3.31
C LEU A 163 -22.14 -4.29 3.09
N LYS A 164 -22.57 -5.05 4.11
CA LYS A 164 -23.81 -5.85 4.05
C LYS A 164 -25.07 -4.98 3.95
N GLU A 165 -25.15 -3.89 4.71
CA GLU A 165 -26.28 -2.95 4.71
C GLU A 165 -26.40 -2.18 3.38
N THR A 166 -25.28 -1.94 2.71
CA THR A 166 -25.23 -1.27 1.39
C THR A 166 -25.32 -2.23 0.21
N GLY A 167 -25.36 -3.55 0.44
CA GLY A 167 -25.36 -4.58 -0.61
C GLY A 167 -24.05 -4.66 -1.41
N LEU A 168 -22.97 -4.06 -0.91
CA LEU A 168 -21.67 -3.98 -1.57
C LEU A 168 -20.68 -5.00 -0.98
N SER A 169 -19.80 -5.55 -1.81
CA SER A 169 -18.58 -6.21 -1.33
C SER A 169 -17.41 -5.24 -1.45
N PHE A 170 -16.41 -5.36 -0.58
CA PHE A 170 -15.22 -4.50 -0.64
C PHE A 170 -14.58 -4.52 -2.03
N GLY A 171 -14.43 -5.72 -2.61
CA GLY A 171 -13.90 -5.88 -3.97
C GLY A 171 -14.76 -5.24 -5.06
N LYS A 172 -16.10 -5.30 -4.98
CA LYS A 172 -16.99 -4.61 -5.93
C LYS A 172 -16.90 -3.10 -5.78
N LEU A 173 -16.75 -2.62 -4.55
CA LEU A 173 -16.65 -1.20 -4.23
C LEU A 173 -15.30 -0.62 -4.68
N THR A 174 -14.20 -1.34 -4.52
CA THR A 174 -12.90 -0.95 -5.10
C THR A 174 -12.94 -1.04 -6.62
N GLN A 175 -13.42 -2.13 -7.23
CA GLN A 175 -13.53 -2.25 -8.69
C GLN A 175 -14.43 -1.19 -9.33
N SER A 176 -15.62 -0.92 -8.79
CA SER A 176 -16.53 0.10 -9.30
C SER A 176 -15.85 1.47 -9.34
N LYS A 177 -15.11 1.82 -8.28
CA LYS A 177 -14.40 3.09 -8.22
C LYS A 177 -13.16 3.11 -9.11
N MET A 178 -12.45 1.99 -9.26
CA MET A 178 -11.32 1.85 -10.19
C MET A 178 -11.75 2.01 -11.66
N ILE A 179 -12.93 1.53 -12.05
CA ILE A 179 -13.49 1.76 -13.40
C ILE A 179 -13.66 3.26 -13.69
N HIS A 180 -14.03 4.06 -12.68
CA HIS A 180 -14.14 5.51 -12.81
C HIS A 180 -12.79 6.25 -12.77
N LEU A 181 -11.72 5.61 -12.27
CA LEU A 181 -10.36 6.16 -12.25
C LEU A 181 -9.57 5.87 -13.54
N ASN A 182 -10.07 4.97 -14.38
CA ASN A 182 -9.49 4.57 -15.66
C ASN A 182 -10.17 5.23 -16.89
N LYS A 183 -11.15 6.10 -16.66
CA LYS A 183 -11.72 7.00 -17.68
C LYS A 183 -11.08 8.38 -17.56
#